data_AF-A0A1Z2SLA6-F1
#
_entry.id   AF-A0A1Z2SLA6-F1
#
_cell.length_a   1.000
_cell.length_b   1.000
_cell.length_c   1.000
_cell.angle_alpha   90.00
_cell.angle_beta   90.00
_cell.angle_gamma   90.00
#
_symmetry.space_group_name_H-M   'P 1'
#
loop_
_entity.id
_entity.type
_entity.pdbx_description
1 polymer ?
#
loop_
_entity_poly.entity_id
_entity_poly.type
_entity_poly.pdbx_seq_one_letter_code
_entity_poly.pdbx_strand_id
1 'polypeptide(L)'
;MNINNSLIEKLKLVRNSSITMDEFHNWFKSNAYLLENLFSRGVFLKLEKGDSDTLMKVLIELSTACAVCVQIYRTGLFSDRNEFNTCNSIVGLAIASNKLKRVDKPVCVNSKAHPFAVSAYYRCQNCESIWELAAPEREFVGFWNRVG
;
A
#
# COMPACT_ATOMS: atom_id res chain seq x y z
N MET A 1 1.05 26.45 3.15
CA MET A 1 1.24 25.01 2.88
C MET A 1 -0.09 24.46 2.36
N ASN A 2 -0.13 23.78 1.21
CA ASN A 2 -1.38 23.24 0.65
C ASN A 2 -1.89 22.08 1.53
N ILE A 3 -3.14 22.15 2.00
CA ILE A 3 -3.70 21.16 2.92
C ILE A 3 -3.75 19.76 2.28
N ASN A 4 -3.92 19.67 0.95
CA ASN A 4 -3.86 18.41 0.22
C ASN A 4 -2.47 17.76 0.31
N ASN A 5 -1.40 18.55 0.16
CA ASN A 5 -0.04 18.06 0.36
C ASN A 5 0.19 17.61 1.81
N SER A 6 -0.38 18.33 2.77
CA SER A 6 -0.26 17.99 4.20
C SER A 6 -0.96 16.66 4.53
N LEU A 7 -2.12 16.40 3.92
CA LEU A 7 -2.81 15.12 4.02
C LEU A 7 -1.96 13.99 3.43
N ILE A 8 -1.45 14.13 2.21
CA ILE A 8 -0.61 13.10 1.56
C ILE A 8 0.62 12.78 2.42
N GLU A 9 1.26 13.78 3.01
CA GLU A 9 2.40 13.58 3.91
C GLU A 9 1.98 12.85 5.20
N LYS A 10 0.87 13.23 5.85
CA LYS A 10 0.36 12.52 7.03
C LYS A 10 0.02 11.06 6.74
N LEU A 11 -0.59 10.84 5.59
CA LEU A 11 -0.91 9.54 5.04
C LEU A 11 0.35 8.66 4.81
N LYS A 12 1.46 9.24 4.32
CA LYS A 12 2.76 8.55 4.23
C LYS A 12 3.35 8.22 5.62
N LEU A 13 3.19 9.11 6.60
CA LEU A 13 3.68 8.86 7.96
C LEU A 13 2.98 7.66 8.61
N VAL A 14 1.67 7.50 8.41
CA VAL A 14 0.94 6.30 8.88
C VAL A 14 1.48 5.05 8.18
N ARG A 15 1.66 5.12 6.85
CA ARG A 15 2.16 4.00 6.04
C ARG A 15 3.54 3.51 6.51
N ASN A 16 4.42 4.44 6.86
CA ASN A 16 5.77 4.15 7.34
C ASN A 16 5.83 3.89 8.86
N SER A 17 4.67 3.73 9.52
CA SER A 17 4.56 3.53 10.98
C SER A 17 5.26 4.61 11.82
N SER A 18 5.43 5.81 11.25
CA SER A 18 6.04 6.97 11.93
C SER A 18 5.05 7.71 12.83
N ILE A 19 3.74 7.54 12.57
CA ILE A 19 2.66 7.94 13.45
C ILE A 19 1.66 6.79 13.57
N THR A 20 0.96 6.74 14.70
CA THR A 20 -0.17 5.85 14.96
C THR A 20 -1.42 6.32 14.21
N MET A 21 -2.40 5.41 14.12
CA MET A 21 -3.71 5.77 13.55
C MET A 21 -4.45 6.80 14.38
N ASP A 22 -4.34 6.73 15.71
CA ASP A 22 -5.00 7.69 16.59
C ASP A 22 -4.43 9.09 16.39
N GLU A 23 -3.10 9.21 16.22
CA GLU A 23 -2.45 10.47 15.86
C GLU A 23 -2.93 11.00 14.50
N PHE A 24 -3.12 10.11 13.51
CA PHE A 24 -3.70 10.50 12.23
C PHE A 24 -5.15 10.98 12.38
N HIS A 25 -6.01 10.24 13.06
CA HIS A 25 -7.41 10.61 13.25
C HIS A 25 -7.57 11.91 14.03
N ASN A 26 -6.75 12.12 15.06
CA ASN A 26 -6.74 13.38 15.80
C ASN A 26 -6.37 14.55 14.89
N TRP A 27 -5.30 14.40 14.09
CA TRP A 27 -4.93 15.41 13.11
C TRP A 27 -6.03 15.65 12.06
N PHE A 28 -6.63 14.58 11.51
CA PHE A 28 -7.67 14.68 10.49
C PHE A 28 -8.89 15.42 11.04
N LYS A 29 -9.36 15.09 12.25
CA LYS A 29 -10.48 15.75 12.91
C LYS A 29 -10.20 17.24 13.17
N SER A 30 -9.00 17.59 13.63
CA SER A 30 -8.60 19.00 13.81
C SER A 30 -8.56 19.79 12.50
N ASN A 31 -8.45 19.13 11.35
CA ASN A 31 -8.39 19.75 10.03
C ASN A 31 -9.62 19.44 9.16
N ALA A 32 -10.66 18.82 9.73
CA ALA A 32 -11.83 18.30 9.00
C ALA A 32 -12.51 19.36 8.12
N TYR A 33 -12.67 20.57 8.66
CA TYR A 33 -13.28 21.71 7.97
C TYR A 33 -12.51 22.15 6.71
N LEU A 34 -11.20 21.89 6.65
CA LEU A 34 -10.36 22.18 5.48
C LEU A 34 -10.37 21.04 4.44
N LEU A 35 -10.77 19.85 4.86
CA LEU A 35 -10.70 18.61 4.06
C LEU A 35 -12.07 18.18 3.51
N GLU A 36 -13.18 18.65 4.08
CA GLU A 36 -14.53 18.19 3.77
C GLU A 36 -14.91 18.35 2.28
N ASN A 37 -14.41 19.40 1.63
CA ASN A 37 -14.70 19.68 0.22
C ASN A 37 -13.68 19.08 -0.77
N LEU A 38 -12.64 18.40 -0.28
CA LEU A 38 -11.62 17.79 -1.16
C LEU A 38 -12.03 16.40 -1.67
N PHE A 39 -12.97 15.75 -1.00
CA PHE A 39 -13.34 14.37 -1.29
C PHE A 39 -14.86 14.20 -1.35
N SER A 40 -15.31 13.11 -1.96
CA SER A 40 -16.69 12.68 -1.78
C SER A 40 -16.96 12.37 -0.31
N ARG A 41 -18.21 12.56 0.13
CA ARG A 41 -18.62 12.31 1.52
C ARG A 41 -18.24 10.91 2.01
N GLY A 42 -18.31 9.91 1.12
CA GLY A 42 -17.92 8.53 1.45
C GLY A 42 -16.42 8.39 1.75
N VAL A 43 -15.54 9.00 0.96
CA VAL A 43 -14.09 8.99 1.20
C VAL A 43 -13.75 9.76 2.48
N PHE A 44 -14.39 10.91 2.70
CA PHE A 44 -14.21 11.68 3.93
C PHE A 44 -14.54 10.86 5.19
N LEU A 45 -15.71 10.18 5.20
CA LEU A 45 -16.12 9.37 6.34
C LEU A 45 -15.18 8.17 6.58
N LYS A 46 -14.64 7.57 5.50
CA LYS A 46 -13.63 6.50 5.62
C LYS A 46 -12.33 7.01 6.23
N LEU A 47 -11.90 8.23 5.94
CA LEU A 47 -10.72 8.85 6.56
C LEU A 47 -10.97 9.28 8.00
N GLU A 48 -12.20 9.69 8.33
CA GLU A 48 -12.56 10.18 9.67
C GLU A 48 -12.78 9.04 10.68
N LYS A 49 -13.37 7.93 10.23
CA LYS A 49 -13.91 6.86 11.09
C LYS A 49 -13.47 5.44 10.70
N GLY A 50 -12.71 5.29 9.63
CA GLY A 50 -12.27 3.99 9.14
C GLY A 50 -11.29 3.31 10.12
N ASP A 51 -11.27 1.99 10.09
CA ASP A 51 -10.19 1.20 10.69
C ASP A 51 -8.92 1.27 9.83
N SER A 52 -7.83 0.62 10.28
CA SER A 52 -6.56 0.58 9.54
C SER A 52 -6.74 0.14 8.09
N ASP A 53 -7.51 -0.93 7.89
CA ASP A 53 -7.71 -1.57 6.60
C ASP A 53 -8.45 -0.61 5.65
N THR A 54 -9.47 0.07 6.17
CA THR A 54 -10.23 1.07 5.41
C THR A 54 -9.38 2.27 5.06
N LEU A 55 -8.61 2.79 6.02
CA LEU A 55 -7.73 3.94 5.79
C LEU A 55 -6.66 3.61 4.75
N MET A 56 -6.09 2.40 4.82
CA MET A 56 -5.11 1.91 3.85
C MET A 56 -5.68 1.74 2.45
N LYS A 57 -6.94 1.28 2.32
CA LYS A 57 -7.60 1.26 1.02
C LYS A 57 -7.74 2.66 0.43
N VAL A 58 -8.19 3.62 1.25
CA VAL A 58 -8.30 5.02 0.80
C VAL A 58 -6.92 5.59 0.46
N LEU A 59 -5.88 5.26 1.22
CA LEU A 59 -4.49 5.62 0.94
C LEU A 59 -4.02 5.13 -0.43
N ILE A 60 -4.28 3.87 -0.74
CA ILE A 60 -3.92 3.25 -2.03
C ILE A 60 -4.67 3.93 -3.18
N GLU A 61 -5.96 4.25 -2.97
CA GLU A 61 -6.79 4.95 -3.95
C GLU A 61 -6.33 6.39 -4.19
N LEU A 62 -5.99 7.12 -3.11
CA LEU A 62 -5.61 8.54 -3.19
C LEU A 62 -4.16 8.77 -3.64
N SER A 63 -3.24 7.87 -3.29
CA SER A 63 -1.86 7.98 -3.72
C SER A 63 -1.66 7.18 -5.00
N THR A 64 -1.39 7.84 -6.12
CA THR A 64 -1.10 7.16 -7.37
C THR A 64 0.28 6.48 -7.31
N ALA A 65 0.33 5.21 -7.70
CA ALA A 65 1.59 4.53 -7.90
C ALA A 65 2.29 5.11 -9.14
N CYS A 66 3.61 5.30 -9.07
CA CYS A 66 4.35 5.81 -10.23
C CYS A 66 4.51 4.74 -11.32
N ALA A 67 4.72 5.20 -12.56
CA ALA A 67 4.95 4.33 -13.71
C ALA A 67 6.09 3.31 -13.48
N VAL A 68 7.13 3.69 -12.73
CA VAL A 68 8.28 2.82 -12.43
C VAL A 68 7.86 1.53 -11.73
N CYS A 69 6.98 1.60 -10.72
CA CYS A 69 6.58 0.41 -9.96
C CYS A 69 5.39 -0.33 -10.55
N VAL A 70 4.45 0.37 -11.19
CA VAL A 70 3.30 -0.24 -11.85
C VAL A 70 3.72 -1.13 -13.02
N GLN A 71 4.83 -0.81 -13.68
CA GLN A 71 5.36 -1.57 -14.81
C GLN A 71 6.27 -2.73 -14.42
N ILE A 72 6.55 -2.96 -13.13
CA ILE A 72 7.42 -4.07 -12.71
C ILE A 72 6.77 -5.41 -13.05
N TYR A 73 5.50 -5.57 -12.70
CA TYR A 73 4.74 -6.77 -13.03
C TYR A 73 3.25 -6.46 -12.99
N ARG A 74 2.45 -7.30 -13.66
CA ARG A 74 0.99 -7.19 -13.62
C ARG A 74 0.47 -7.46 -12.21
N THR A 75 -0.40 -6.59 -11.73
CA THR A 75 -1.10 -6.75 -10.44
C THR A 75 -2.15 -7.86 -10.53
N GLY A 76 -2.26 -8.67 -9.48
CA GLY A 76 -3.32 -9.67 -9.31
C GLY A 76 -2.83 -11.04 -8.86
N LEU A 77 -3.76 -11.99 -8.84
CA LEU A 77 -3.47 -13.41 -8.68
C LEU A 77 -2.70 -13.93 -9.88
N PHE A 78 -1.73 -14.79 -9.62
CA PHE A 78 -1.06 -15.52 -10.69
C PHE A 78 -1.99 -16.61 -11.24
N SER A 79 -1.80 -16.96 -12.51
CA SER A 79 -2.48 -18.06 -13.18
C SER A 79 -1.91 -19.41 -12.77
N ASP A 80 -0.60 -19.47 -12.53
CA ASP A 80 0.11 -20.67 -12.10
C ASP A 80 1.41 -20.34 -11.34
N ARG A 81 2.14 -21.40 -10.95
CA ARG A 81 3.42 -21.27 -10.24
C ARG A 81 4.56 -20.75 -11.12
N ASN A 82 4.48 -20.88 -12.45
CA ASN A 82 5.48 -20.36 -13.36
C ASN A 82 5.38 -18.83 -13.48
N GLU A 83 4.16 -18.30 -13.47
CA GLU A 83 3.92 -16.86 -13.42
C GLU A 83 4.47 -16.26 -12.11
N PHE A 84 4.27 -16.93 -10.97
CA PHE A 84 4.93 -16.55 -9.72
C PHE A 84 6.45 -16.49 -9.84
N ASN A 85 7.09 -17.54 -10.37
CA ASN A 85 8.56 -17.58 -10.52
C ASN A 85 9.07 -16.47 -11.44
N THR A 86 8.31 -16.16 -12.49
CA THR A 86 8.61 -15.05 -13.41
C THR A 86 8.51 -13.72 -12.69
N CYS A 87 7.42 -13.47 -11.96
CA CYS A 87 7.24 -12.27 -11.15
C CYS A 87 8.37 -12.11 -10.13
N ASN A 88 8.69 -13.17 -9.37
CA ASN A 88 9.73 -13.17 -8.36
C ASN A 88 11.11 -12.82 -8.96
N SER A 89 11.43 -13.36 -10.14
CA SER A 89 12.68 -13.04 -10.85
C SER A 89 12.74 -11.57 -11.28
N ILE A 90 11.65 -11.03 -11.82
CA ILE A 90 11.56 -9.63 -12.24
C ILE A 90 11.63 -8.68 -11.03
N VAL A 91 10.97 -9.03 -9.92
CA VAL A 91 11.09 -8.30 -8.65
C VAL A 91 12.53 -8.31 -8.16
N GLY A 92 13.24 -9.45 -8.26
CA GLY A 92 14.67 -9.54 -7.97
C GLY A 92 15.52 -8.57 -8.80
N LEU A 93 15.27 -8.48 -10.11
CA LEU A 93 15.94 -7.52 -11.00
C LEU A 93 15.62 -6.07 -10.62
N ALA A 94 14.36 -5.78 -10.24
CA ALA A 94 13.94 -4.45 -9.81
C ALA A 94 14.61 -4.03 -8.49
N ILE A 95 14.88 -4.97 -7.59
CA ILE A 95 15.66 -4.72 -6.37
C ILE A 95 17.12 -4.46 -6.70
N ALA A 96 17.73 -5.32 -7.53
CA ALA A 96 19.12 -5.13 -7.98
C ALA A 96 19.33 -3.79 -8.71
N SER A 97 18.30 -3.32 -9.42
CA SER A 97 18.29 -2.02 -10.12
C SER A 97 17.84 -0.84 -9.24
N ASN A 98 17.72 -1.04 -7.93
CA ASN A 98 17.30 -0.03 -6.95
C ASN A 98 15.93 0.63 -7.23
N LYS A 99 15.03 -0.06 -7.95
CA LYS A 99 13.64 0.39 -8.16
C LYS A 99 12.74 0.03 -6.97
N LEU A 100 13.03 -1.12 -6.35
CA LEU A 100 12.36 -1.63 -5.15
C LEU A 100 13.37 -1.85 -4.02
N LYS A 101 12.89 -1.72 -2.79
CA LYS A 101 13.62 -2.12 -1.58
C LYS A 101 12.75 -3.05 -0.75
N ARG A 102 13.32 -4.15 -0.27
CA ARG A 102 12.62 -5.04 0.68
C ARG A 102 12.38 -4.30 2.00
N VAL A 103 11.18 -4.45 2.55
CA VAL A 103 10.77 -3.85 3.82
C VAL A 103 10.06 -4.89 4.67
N ASP A 104 9.99 -4.63 5.98
CA ASP A 104 9.17 -5.42 6.89
C ASP A 104 7.67 -5.22 6.57
N LYS A 105 6.84 -6.16 7.03
CA LYS A 105 5.38 -6.04 6.92
C LYS A 105 4.93 -4.75 7.59
N PRO A 106 4.31 -3.81 6.86
CA PRO A 106 3.79 -2.60 7.49
C PRO A 106 2.67 -2.95 8.46
N VAL A 107 2.63 -2.27 9.62
CA VAL A 107 1.61 -2.49 10.67
C VAL A 107 0.19 -2.30 10.13
N CYS A 108 0.05 -1.41 9.15
CA CYS A 108 -1.21 -1.08 8.51
C CYS A 108 -1.68 -2.11 7.46
N VAL A 109 -0.84 -3.07 7.07
CA VAL A 109 -1.21 -4.12 6.11
C VAL A 109 -1.73 -5.34 6.86
N ASN A 110 -3.05 -5.46 6.97
CA ASN A 110 -3.69 -6.71 7.34
C ASN A 110 -3.89 -7.57 6.09
N SER A 111 -2.87 -8.38 5.77
CA SER A 111 -3.02 -9.47 4.80
C SER A 111 -3.90 -10.56 5.41
N LYS A 112 -5.22 -10.34 5.39
CA LYS A 112 -6.26 -11.33 5.75
C LYS A 112 -6.57 -12.27 4.59
N ALA A 113 -6.06 -11.97 3.39
CA ALA A 113 -6.44 -12.67 2.18
C ALA A 113 -6.03 -14.15 2.23
N HIS A 114 -4.83 -14.47 2.73
CA HIS A 114 -4.34 -15.85 2.79
C HIS A 114 -3.48 -16.08 4.04
N PRO A 115 -4.06 -16.53 5.18
CA PRO A 115 -3.35 -16.63 6.47
C PRO A 115 -2.16 -17.62 6.47
N PHE A 116 -2.03 -18.43 5.43
CA PHE A 116 -0.94 -19.41 5.29
C PHE A 116 0.11 -19.01 4.27
N ALA A 117 -0.13 -17.97 3.45
CA ALA A 117 0.83 -17.56 2.43
C ALA A 117 1.97 -16.77 3.07
N VAL A 118 3.21 -17.19 2.80
CA VAL A 118 4.39 -16.40 3.15
C VAL A 118 4.49 -15.21 2.20
N SER A 119 4.33 -14.00 2.75
CA SER A 119 4.41 -12.75 1.99
C SER A 119 5.74 -12.03 2.21
N ALA A 120 6.26 -11.44 1.14
CA ALA A 120 7.34 -10.46 1.19
C ALA A 120 6.82 -9.08 0.76
N TYR A 121 7.35 -8.03 1.39
CA TYR A 121 6.93 -6.65 1.14
C TYR A 121 8.07 -5.83 0.52
N TYR A 122 7.70 -4.97 -0.42
CA TYR A 122 8.65 -4.17 -1.19
C TYR A 122 8.15 -2.74 -1.33
N ARG A 123 9.03 -1.77 -1.08
CA ARG A 123 8.76 -0.35 -1.23
C ARG A 123 9.41 0.19 -2.50
N CYS A 124 8.62 0.86 -3.33
CA CYS A 124 9.12 1.62 -4.46
C CYS A 124 10.03 2.76 -4.00
N GLN A 125 11.23 2.88 -4.58
CA GLN A 125 12.16 3.96 -4.24
C GLN A 125 11.76 5.32 -4.83
N ASN A 126 10.83 5.36 -5.80
CA ASN A 126 10.41 6.61 -6.44
C ASN A 126 9.14 7.23 -5.82
N CYS A 127 8.14 6.40 -5.46
CA CYS A 127 6.85 6.89 -4.96
C CYS A 127 6.43 6.31 -3.61
N GLU A 128 7.29 5.49 -2.99
CA GLU A 128 7.06 4.88 -1.68
C GLU A 128 5.81 4.01 -1.58
N SER A 129 5.21 3.62 -2.72
CA SER A 129 4.16 2.60 -2.75
C SER A 129 4.72 1.27 -2.26
N ILE A 130 3.92 0.53 -1.51
CA ILE A 130 4.27 -0.77 -0.94
C ILE A 130 3.53 -1.86 -1.70
N TRP A 131 4.26 -2.90 -2.04
CA TRP A 131 3.79 -4.04 -2.79
C TRP A 131 4.05 -5.32 -2.00
N GLU A 132 3.12 -6.26 -2.10
CA GLU A 132 3.15 -7.56 -1.48
C GLU A 132 3.28 -8.63 -2.57
N LEU A 133 4.30 -9.47 -2.43
CA LEU A 133 4.43 -10.72 -3.17
C LEU A 133 4.10 -11.87 -2.21
N ALA A 134 2.95 -12.50 -2.42
CA ALA A 134 2.55 -13.68 -1.67
C ALA A 134 2.98 -14.94 -2.43
N ALA A 135 3.75 -15.81 -1.78
CA ALA A 135 4.21 -17.06 -2.37
C ALA A 135 3.05 -18.06 -2.54
N PRO A 136 3.10 -18.95 -3.56
CA PRO A 136 2.14 -20.02 -3.72
C PRO A 136 2.20 -20.98 -2.54
N GLU A 137 1.04 -21.44 -2.06
CA GLU A 137 0.90 -22.34 -0.91
C GLU A 137 -0.29 -23.28 -1.17
N ARG A 138 -0.06 -24.60 -1.22
CA ARG A 138 -1.10 -25.60 -1.58
C ARG A 138 -1.78 -25.25 -2.92
N GLU A 139 -3.08 -24.99 -2.90
CA GLU A 139 -3.93 -24.60 -4.04
C GLU A 139 -3.84 -23.10 -4.36
N PHE A 140 -3.30 -22.29 -3.46
CA PHE A 140 -3.10 -20.87 -3.69
C PHE A 140 -1.87 -20.67 -4.59
N VAL A 141 -2.08 -19.93 -5.67
CA VAL A 141 -1.11 -19.71 -6.76
C VAL A 141 -0.21 -18.50 -6.55
N GLY A 142 -0.40 -17.73 -5.47
CA GLY A 142 0.33 -16.50 -5.19
C GLY A 142 -0.33 -15.25 -5.79
N PHE A 143 0.14 -14.08 -5.39
CA PHE A 143 -0.24 -12.81 -6.02
C PHE A 143 0.89 -11.78 -5.94
N TRP A 144 0.78 -10.76 -6.79
CA TRP A 144 1.50 -9.51 -6.69
C TRP A 144 0.50 -8.35 -6.59
N ASN A 145 0.44 -7.67 -5.44
CA ASN A 145 -0.53 -6.59 -5.23
C ASN A 145 0.07 -5.39 -4.53
N ARG A 146 -0.46 -4.22 -4.86
CA ARG A 146 -0.17 -3.00 -4.10
C ARG A 146 -0.98 -2.99 -2.82
N VAL A 147 -0.30 -2.72 -1.71
CA VAL A 147 -0.88 -2.71 -0.35
C VAL A 147 -0.60 -1.40 0.41
N GLY A 148 0.11 -0.45 -0.21
CA GLY A 148 0.38 0.88 0.34
C GLY A 148 0.76 1.89 -0.73
#